data_AF-A0A0R3WUC0-F1
#
_entry.id   AF-A0A0R3WUC0-F1
#
_cell.length_a   1.000
_cell.length_b   1.000
_cell.length_c   1.000
_cell.angle_alpha   90.00
_cell.angle_beta   90.00
_cell.angle_gamma   90.00
#
_symmetry.space_group_name_H-M   'P 1'
#
loop_
_entity.id
_entity.type
_entity.pdbx_description
1 polymer ?
#
loop_
_entity_poly.entity_id
_entity_poly.type
_entity_poly.pdbx_seq_one_letter_code
_entity_poly.pdbx_strand_id
1 'polypeptide(L)'
;MCSKFLNSRCYESNLIFICFCSDSKKGLLPCGKKPNPRRAKHLEVNRLLAAELSHPKDRVVFLWPEWEALLQPDGSIAHRDMLDYLHPTEAGYCKFMEPLVEELQTSLQTFLKTNAPSSSPL
;
A
#
# COMPACT_ATOMS: atom_id res chain seq x y z
N MET A 1 -15.48 12.58 -16.65
CA MET A 1 -16.33 11.39 -16.93
C MET A 1 -15.92 10.12 -16.14
N CYS A 2 -14.78 10.10 -15.42
CA CYS A 2 -14.33 8.92 -14.63
C CYS A 2 -15.02 8.69 -13.27
N SER A 3 -15.76 9.67 -12.73
CA SER A 3 -16.31 9.56 -11.36
C SER A 3 -17.49 8.58 -11.23
N LYS A 4 -18.18 8.24 -12.33
CA LYS A 4 -19.40 7.41 -12.27
C LYS A 4 -19.18 5.90 -12.45
N PHE A 5 -17.97 5.46 -12.81
CA PHE A 5 -17.69 4.02 -13.00
C PHE A 5 -17.24 3.31 -11.71
N LEU A 6 -16.92 4.07 -10.67
CA LEU A 6 -16.37 3.56 -9.40
C LEU A 6 -17.42 3.07 -8.40
N ASN A 7 -18.71 3.34 -8.60
CA ASN A 7 -19.71 3.17 -7.54
C ASN A 7 -20.48 1.83 -7.60
N SER A 8 -20.45 1.09 -8.71
CA SER A 8 -21.44 0.01 -8.91
C SER A 8 -20.90 -1.43 -8.88
N ARG A 9 -19.58 -1.67 -8.72
CA ARG A 9 -19.02 -3.03 -8.75
C ARG A 9 -18.14 -3.43 -7.56
N CYS A 10 -17.95 -2.56 -6.58
CA CYS A 10 -17.18 -2.92 -5.38
C CYS A 10 -17.96 -3.72 -4.33
N TYR A 11 -19.24 -4.03 -4.56
CA TYR A 11 -20.11 -4.62 -3.52
C TYR A 11 -20.27 -6.14 -3.57
N GLU A 12 -19.80 -6.82 -4.62
CA GLU A 12 -19.97 -8.27 -4.73
C GLU A 12 -18.75 -8.88 -5.39
N SER A 13 -17.79 -9.33 -4.58
CA SER A 13 -16.96 -10.53 -4.79
C SER A 13 -15.69 -10.44 -3.94
N ASN A 14 -15.47 -11.48 -3.12
CA ASN A 14 -14.24 -11.73 -2.37
C ASN A 14 -13.06 -12.12 -3.29
N LEU A 15 -12.76 -11.30 -4.30
CA LEU A 15 -11.63 -11.50 -5.19
C LEU A 15 -10.72 -10.28 -5.10
N ILE A 16 -9.60 -10.46 -4.39
CA ILE A 16 -8.49 -9.51 -4.35
C ILE A 16 -7.89 -9.49 -5.76
N PHE A 17 -8.45 -8.64 -6.64
CA PHE A 17 -7.80 -8.25 -7.88
C PHE A 17 -6.64 -7.32 -7.51
N ILE A 18 -5.43 -7.88 -7.44
CA ILE A 18 -4.20 -7.06 -7.44
C ILE A 18 -4.00 -6.55 -8.87
N CYS A 19 -4.78 -5.53 -9.24
CA CYS A 19 -4.50 -4.73 -10.42
C CYS A 19 -3.27 -3.85 -10.11
N PHE A 20 -2.11 -4.25 -10.64
CA PHE A 20 -0.90 -3.43 -10.72
C PHE A 20 -1.10 -2.31 -11.77
N CYS A 21 -2.09 -1.45 -11.55
CA CYS A 21 -2.18 -0.11 -12.12
C CYS A 21 -3.35 0.61 -11.41
N SER A 22 -3.04 1.59 -10.56
CA SER A 22 -3.95 2.55 -9.89
C SER A 22 -4.77 2.17 -8.64
N ASP A 23 -5.02 0.91 -8.25
CA ASP A 23 -5.99 0.64 -7.15
C ASP A 23 -5.42 0.11 -5.83
N SER A 24 -4.11 -0.14 -5.71
CA SER A 24 -3.52 -0.37 -4.38
C SER A 24 -3.29 1.00 -3.71
N LYS A 25 -4.13 1.36 -2.74
CA LYS A 25 -4.07 2.63 -1.98
C LYS A 25 -2.89 2.67 -0.98
N LYS A 26 -1.70 2.34 -1.46
CA LYS A 26 -0.44 2.58 -0.76
C LYS A 26 0.09 3.97 -1.10
N GLY A 27 0.86 4.53 -0.19
CA GLY A 27 1.57 5.77 -0.49
C GLY A 27 2.54 5.63 -1.67
N LEU A 28 2.84 6.75 -2.31
CA LEU A 28 3.78 6.88 -3.41
C LEU A 28 5.20 6.55 -2.94
N LEU A 29 5.91 5.74 -3.74
CA LEU A 29 7.31 5.38 -3.53
C LEU A 29 8.27 6.54 -3.85
N PRO A 30 9.51 6.52 -3.32
CA PRO A 30 10.52 7.48 -3.74
C PRO A 30 10.89 7.22 -5.21
N CYS A 31 11.24 8.28 -5.95
CA CYS A 31 11.63 8.16 -7.36
C CYS A 31 12.86 9.01 -7.68
N GLY A 32 13.54 8.70 -8.79
CA GLY A 32 14.81 9.28 -9.21
C GLY A 32 15.99 8.79 -8.35
N LYS A 33 17.21 8.80 -8.90
CA LYS A 33 18.39 8.27 -8.18
C LYS A 33 18.72 9.06 -6.92
N LYS A 34 18.69 10.39 -6.98
CA LYS A 34 19.05 11.32 -5.90
C LYS A 34 17.81 12.07 -5.38
N PRO A 35 17.90 12.73 -4.20
CA PRO A 35 16.86 13.63 -3.72
C PRO A 35 16.45 14.64 -4.80
N ASN A 36 15.14 14.82 -4.98
CA ASN A 36 14.59 15.68 -6.03
C ASN A 36 13.20 16.23 -5.62
N PRO A 37 12.71 17.29 -6.30
CA PRO A 37 11.42 17.90 -5.98
C PRO A 37 10.23 16.96 -6.11
N ARG A 38 10.31 15.95 -6.98
CA ARG A 38 9.23 14.96 -7.16
C ARG A 38 9.07 14.07 -5.91
N ARG A 39 10.17 13.73 -5.24
CA ARG A 39 10.12 13.06 -3.93
C ARG A 39 9.43 13.93 -2.87
N ALA A 40 9.76 15.22 -2.79
CA ALA A 40 9.07 16.12 -1.85
C ALA A 40 7.55 16.14 -2.11
N LYS A 41 7.13 16.15 -3.38
CA LYS A 41 5.72 16.04 -3.76
C LYS A 41 5.10 14.70 -3.35
N HIS A 42 5.78 13.58 -3.58
CA HIS A 42 5.28 12.26 -3.17
C HIS A 42 5.10 12.19 -1.66
N LEU A 43 6.04 12.75 -0.89
CA LEU A 43 5.98 12.79 0.57
C LEU A 43 4.75 13.59 1.05
N GLU A 44 4.50 14.76 0.45
CA GLU A 44 3.34 15.57 0.81
C GLU A 44 2.02 14.89 0.46
N VAL A 45 1.94 14.23 -0.70
CA VAL A 45 0.75 13.43 -1.08
C VAL A 45 0.50 12.33 -0.06
N ASN A 46 1.54 11.59 0.34
CA ASN A 46 1.40 10.54 1.35
C ASN A 46 0.94 11.09 2.69
N ARG A 47 1.46 12.26 3.10
CA ARG A 47 1.06 12.96 4.33
C ARG A 47 -0.41 13.34 4.32
N LEU A 48 -0.89 13.90 3.21
CA LEU A 48 -2.30 14.27 3.04
C LEU A 48 -3.21 13.04 3.04
N LEU A 49 -2.81 11.98 2.33
CA LEU A 49 -3.57 10.71 2.29
C LEU A 49 -3.63 10.04 3.66
N ALA A 50 -2.53 10.01 4.40
CA ALA A 50 -2.49 9.46 5.74
C ALA A 50 -3.42 10.22 6.69
N ALA A 51 -3.45 11.55 6.60
CA ALA A 51 -4.35 12.38 7.41
C ALA A 51 -5.82 12.10 7.05
N GLU A 52 -6.17 12.11 5.77
CA GLU A 52 -7.55 11.93 5.31
C GLU A 52 -8.09 10.52 5.57
N LEU A 53 -7.24 9.50 5.46
CA LEU A 53 -7.62 8.10 5.61
C LEU A 53 -7.40 7.56 7.04
N SER A 54 -7.07 8.42 8.00
CA SER A 54 -6.85 8.03 9.40
C SER A 54 -8.13 7.83 10.21
N HIS A 55 -9.30 7.95 9.58
CA HIS A 55 -10.58 7.91 10.30
C HIS A 55 -10.92 6.48 10.78
N PRO A 56 -11.12 6.27 12.10
CA PRO A 56 -11.36 4.93 12.67
C PRO A 56 -12.63 4.22 12.20
N LYS A 57 -13.54 4.95 11.56
CA LYS A 57 -14.82 4.43 11.06
C LYS A 57 -14.72 3.92 9.62
N ASP A 58 -13.62 4.20 8.94
CA ASP A 58 -13.44 3.80 7.56
C ASP A 58 -12.94 2.37 7.48
N ARG A 59 -13.47 1.60 6.52
CA ARG A 59 -12.98 0.24 6.22
C ARG A 59 -11.71 0.26 5.37
N VAL A 60 -10.94 1.34 5.46
CA VAL A 60 -9.79 1.63 4.60
C VAL A 60 -8.57 1.79 5.49
N VAL A 61 -7.53 1.01 5.22
CA VAL A 61 -6.23 1.15 5.85
C VAL A 61 -5.28 1.76 4.82
N PHE A 62 -4.70 2.91 5.16
CA PHE A 62 -3.63 3.51 4.36
C PHE A 62 -2.28 3.01 4.84
N LEU A 63 -1.55 2.32 3.96
CA LEU A 63 -0.20 1.86 4.25
C LEU A 63 0.81 2.86 3.72
N TRP A 64 1.55 3.47 4.65
CA TRP A 64 2.66 4.35 4.33
C TRP A 64 3.87 3.52 3.89
N PRO A 65 4.45 3.75 2.70
CA PRO A 65 5.66 3.08 2.26
C PRO A 65 6.85 3.51 3.12
N GLU A 66 7.55 2.57 3.77
CA GLU A 66 8.83 2.84 4.42
C GLU A 66 9.89 3.15 3.37
N TRP A 67 10.14 4.44 3.13
CA TRP A 67 11.11 4.88 2.13
C TRP A 67 12.52 4.50 2.52
N GLU A 68 12.79 4.44 3.82
CA GLU A 68 14.06 4.07 4.43
C GLU A 68 14.52 2.67 3.97
N ALA A 69 13.60 1.75 3.69
CA ALA A 69 13.92 0.42 3.18
C ALA A 69 14.47 0.45 1.73
N LEU A 70 14.12 1.48 0.95
CA LEU A 70 14.51 1.65 -0.46
C LEU A 70 15.61 2.70 -0.66
N LEU A 71 15.85 3.54 0.33
CA LEU A 71 16.87 4.59 0.32
C LEU A 71 18.15 4.09 0.97
N GLN A 72 19.28 4.40 0.34
CA GLN A 72 20.60 4.23 0.92
C GLN A 72 20.88 5.35 1.95
N PRO A 73 21.91 5.21 2.80
CA PRO A 73 22.28 6.23 3.79
C PRO A 73 22.59 7.61 3.19
N ASP A 74 23.00 7.66 1.92
CA ASP A 74 23.24 8.90 1.17
C ASP A 74 21.95 9.50 0.55
N GLY A 75 20.80 8.89 0.82
CA GLY A 75 19.50 9.26 0.25
C GLY A 75 19.31 8.83 -1.21
N SER A 76 20.20 8.00 -1.77
CA SER A 76 20.05 7.52 -3.14
C SER A 76 19.25 6.22 -3.23
N ILE A 77 18.60 5.98 -4.37
CA ILE A 77 17.98 4.68 -4.65
C ILE A 77 19.00 3.79 -5.35
N ALA A 78 19.19 2.57 -4.86
CA ALA A 78 20.10 1.62 -5.49
C ALA A 78 19.51 1.11 -6.81
N HIS A 79 20.33 1.03 -7.85
CA HIS A 79 19.91 0.56 -9.17
C HIS A 79 19.39 -0.90 -9.15
N ARG A 80 19.91 -1.72 -8.23
CA ARG A 80 19.42 -3.09 -8.00
C ARG A 80 17.97 -3.14 -7.51
N ASP A 81 17.53 -2.10 -6.79
CA ASP A 81 16.20 -2.02 -6.18
C ASP A 81 15.21 -1.35 -7.13
N MET A 82 15.68 -0.40 -7.96
CA MET A 82 14.92 0.21 -9.06
C MET A 82 15.85 0.50 -10.25
N LEU A 83 15.72 -0.24 -11.35
CA LEU A 83 16.61 -0.10 -12.51
C LEU A 83 16.52 1.30 -13.14
N ASP A 84 15.30 1.80 -13.33
CA ASP A 84 15.05 3.13 -13.90
C ASP A 84 14.81 4.20 -12.83
N TYR A 85 15.04 3.86 -11.55
CA TYR A 85 14.75 4.70 -10.39
C TYR A 85 13.26 5.11 -10.27
N LEU A 86 12.35 4.31 -10.81
CA LEU A 86 10.91 4.51 -10.69
C LEU A 86 10.18 3.20 -10.39
N HIS A 87 10.46 2.15 -11.14
CA HIS A 87 9.84 0.84 -10.98
C HIS A 87 10.70 -0.06 -10.09
N PRO A 88 10.15 -0.61 -9.00
CA PRO A 88 10.84 -1.62 -8.21
C PRO A 88 11.19 -2.84 -9.05
N THR A 89 12.40 -3.35 -8.87
CA THR A 89 12.76 -4.71 -9.28
C THR A 89 12.16 -5.72 -8.30
N GLU A 90 12.35 -7.02 -8.55
CA GLU A 90 12.00 -8.07 -7.60
C GLU A 90 12.58 -7.79 -6.20
N ALA A 91 13.87 -7.42 -6.11
CA ALA A 91 14.52 -7.08 -4.85
C ALA A 91 13.88 -5.86 -4.17
N GLY A 92 13.52 -4.83 -4.95
CA GLY A 92 12.79 -3.66 -4.45
C GLY A 92 11.39 -4.01 -3.95
N TYR A 93 10.68 -4.90 -4.66
CA TYR A 93 9.37 -5.38 -4.25
C TYR A 93 9.41 -6.18 -2.97
N CYS A 94 10.39 -7.07 -2.78
CA CYS A 94 10.52 -7.84 -1.53
C CYS A 94 10.60 -6.91 -0.30
N LYS A 95 11.40 -5.84 -0.38
CA LYS A 95 11.53 -4.85 0.69
C LYS A 95 10.27 -4.04 0.92
N PHE A 96 9.54 -3.74 -0.16
CA PHE A 96 8.35 -2.89 -0.09
C PHE A 96 7.07 -3.65 0.29
N MET A 97 7.01 -4.95 0.05
CA MET A 97 5.79 -5.74 0.22
C MET A 97 5.59 -6.26 1.64
N GLU A 98 6.63 -6.32 2.45
CA GLU A 98 6.59 -6.79 3.85
C GLU A 98 5.43 -6.19 4.67
N PRO A 99 5.28 -4.86 4.79
CA PRO A 99 4.17 -4.28 5.58
C PRO A 99 2.78 -4.59 5.01
N LEU A 100 2.67 -4.83 3.70
CA LEU A 100 1.39 -5.23 3.11
C LEU A 100 1.04 -6.68 3.44
N VAL A 101 2.04 -7.56 3.43
CA VAL A 101 1.81 -8.97 3.76
C VAL A 101 1.34 -9.08 5.20
N GLU A 102 1.97 -8.34 6.12
CA GLU A 102 1.58 -8.30 7.54
C GLU A 102 0.15 -7.79 7.74
N GLU A 103 -0.21 -6.67 7.09
CA GLU A 103 -1.57 -6.11 7.19
C GLU A 103 -2.61 -7.07 6.61
N LEU A 104 -2.32 -7.69 5.46
CA LEU A 104 -3.22 -8.64 4.84
C LEU A 104 -3.45 -9.87 5.73
N GLN A 105 -2.38 -10.40 6.35
CA GLN A 105 -2.48 -11.49 7.30
C GLN A 105 -3.34 -11.12 8.51
N THR A 106 -3.13 -9.93 9.07
CA THR A 106 -3.90 -9.40 10.21
C THR A 106 -5.39 -9.26 9.88
N SER A 107 -5.69 -8.64 8.74
CA SER A 107 -7.06 -8.46 8.25
C SER A 107 -7.76 -9.80 8.00
N LEU A 108 -7.07 -10.77 7.38
CA LEU A 108 -7.62 -12.12 7.14
C LEU A 108 -7.86 -12.88 8.44
N GLN A 109 -6.91 -12.86 9.38
CA GLN A 109 -7.08 -13.51 10.68
C GLN A 109 -8.25 -12.93 11.47
N THR A 110 -8.42 -11.61 11.43
CA THR A 110 -9.55 -10.92 12.05
C THR A 110 -10.86 -11.40 11.44
N PHE A 111 -10.95 -11.44 10.10
CA PHE A 111 -12.12 -11.94 9.40
C PHE A 111 -12.46 -13.39 9.77
N LEU A 112 -11.47 -14.28 9.81
CA LEU A 112 -11.70 -15.69 10.16
C LEU A 112 -12.19 -15.86 11.61
N LYS A 113 -11.66 -15.08 12.56
CA LYS A 113 -12.09 -15.12 13.97
C LYS A 113 -13.52 -14.61 14.15
N THR A 114 -13.92 -13.55 13.45
CA THR A 114 -15.26 -12.97 13.57
C THR A 114 -16.36 -13.86 12.95
N ASN A 115 -16.00 -14.71 11.98
CA ASN A 115 -16.95 -15.61 11.31
C ASN A 115 -16.94 -17.05 11.82
N ALA A 116 -16.18 -17.36 12.87
CA ALA A 116 -16.20 -18.69 13.46
C ALA A 116 -17.57 -18.93 14.13
N PRO A 117 -18.31 -20.01 13.79
CA PRO A 117 -19.52 -20.36 14.50
C PRO A 117 -19.14 -20.64 15.96
N SER A 118 -19.81 -19.98 16.90
CA SER A 118 -19.63 -20.25 18.32
C SER A 118 -19.91 -21.73 18.57
N SER A 119 -18.88 -22.53 18.79
CA SER A 119 -19.05 -23.87 19.33
C SER A 119 -19.55 -23.70 20.76
N SER A 120 -20.86 -23.64 20.93
CA SER A 120 -21.52 -23.70 22.23
C SER A 120 -21.16 -25.05 22.88
N PRO A 121 -20.65 -25.08 24.11
CA PRO A 121 -20.53 -26.32 24.86
C PRO A 121 -21.91 -26.72 25.37
N LEU A 122 -22.34 -27.95 25.04
CA LEU A 122 -23.30 -28.72 25.82
C LEU A 122 -22.53 -29.83 26.53
#